data_AF-A0A2R6J0S5-F1
#
_entry.id   AF-A0A2R6J0S5-F1
#
_cell.length_a   1.000
_cell.length_b   1.000
_cell.length_c   1.000
_cell.angle_alpha   90.00
_cell.angle_beta   90.00
_cell.angle_gamma   90.00
#
_symmetry.space_group_name_H-M   'P 1'
#
loop_
_entity.id
_entity.type
_entity.pdbx_description
1 polymer ?
#
loop_
_entity_poly.entity_id
_entity_poly.type
_entity_poly.pdbx_seq_one_letter_code
_entity_poly.pdbx_strand_id
1 'polypeptide(L)'
;MDEYDPGEQPVVDDEAATGEEYVTAADRALEATYEEPMSLAEYVDRALEAPAIAAHAAKYLVSAIESGGTRTVIEEGEEKERYRFFDDPHNDGEHAILGNTELLNAFVDDLRSIAARRGKEEKIIWFAGPTATGKSELKRCLINGLREYS
;
A
#
# COMPACT_ATOMS: atom_id res chain seq x y z
N MET A 1 -7.23 60.52 0.88
CA MET A 1 -7.86 59.75 -0.21
C MET A 1 -6.68 59.08 -0.88
N ASP A 2 -6.23 58.00 -0.26
CA ASP A 2 -5.01 57.31 -0.64
C ASP A 2 -5.29 56.45 -1.86
N GLU A 3 -4.43 56.61 -2.87
CA GLU A 3 -4.39 55.79 -4.08
C GLU A 3 -4.26 54.32 -3.72
N TYR A 4 -5.20 53.52 -4.20
CA TYR A 4 -5.11 52.07 -4.19
C TYR A 4 -4.09 51.66 -5.26
N ASP A 5 -2.89 51.29 -4.82
CA ASP A 5 -1.88 50.61 -5.62
C ASP A 5 -2.15 49.10 -5.56
N PRO A 6 -2.69 48.47 -6.63
CA PRO A 6 -2.85 47.03 -6.66
C PRO A 6 -1.46 46.43 -6.88
N GLY A 7 -0.75 46.19 -5.77
CA GLY A 7 0.51 45.47 -5.79
C GLY A 7 0.42 44.24 -6.68
N GLU A 8 1.38 44.14 -7.60
CA GLU A 8 1.66 43.01 -8.47
C GLU A 8 1.45 41.72 -7.67
N GLN A 9 0.39 40.97 -7.99
CA GLN A 9 0.26 39.64 -7.45
C GLN A 9 1.45 38.83 -7.96
N PRO A 10 2.12 38.05 -7.10
CA PRO A 10 3.10 37.11 -7.58
C PRO A 10 2.36 36.17 -8.51
N VAL A 11 2.67 36.27 -9.80
CA VAL A 11 2.37 35.22 -10.76
C VAL A 11 3.14 34.03 -10.21
N VAL A 12 2.42 33.12 -9.55
CA VAL A 12 2.96 31.79 -9.33
C VAL A 12 3.08 31.26 -10.75
N ASP A 13 4.30 31.27 -11.28
CA ASP A 13 4.65 30.52 -12.48
C ASP A 13 4.37 29.05 -12.13
N ASP A 14 3.12 28.67 -12.35
CA ASP A 14 2.74 27.31 -12.68
C ASP A 14 3.36 27.10 -14.08
N GLU A 15 4.69 26.94 -14.13
CA GLU A 15 5.36 26.26 -15.23
C GLU A 15 4.77 24.85 -15.23
N ALA A 16 3.58 24.74 -15.80
CA ALA A 16 2.92 23.52 -16.14
C ALA A 16 3.92 22.79 -17.02
N ALA A 17 4.59 21.80 -16.42
CA ALA A 17 5.46 20.88 -17.13
C ALA A 17 4.75 20.54 -18.44
N THR A 18 5.40 20.83 -19.55
CA THR A 18 4.77 20.64 -20.86
C THR A 18 4.31 19.19 -20.96
N GLY A 19 3.26 18.91 -21.74
CA GLY A 19 2.79 17.52 -21.90
C GLY A 19 3.92 16.55 -22.27
N GLU A 20 4.93 17.04 -23.00
CA GLU A 20 6.15 16.31 -23.33
C GLU A 20 7.05 16.01 -22.11
N GLU A 21 7.21 16.96 -21.19
CA GLU A 21 7.94 16.74 -19.93
C GLU A 21 7.24 15.73 -19.03
N TYR A 22 5.90 15.78 -18.94
CA TYR A 22 5.14 14.78 -18.20
C TYR A 22 5.29 13.37 -18.78
N VAL A 23 5.17 13.23 -20.11
CA VAL A 23 5.37 11.94 -20.79
C VAL A 23 6.79 11.44 -20.58
N THR A 24 7.79 12.31 -20.73
CA THR A 24 9.20 11.95 -20.52
C THR A 24 9.47 11.50 -19.08
N ALA A 25 8.83 12.15 -18.09
CA ALA A 25 8.95 11.75 -16.69
C ALA A 25 8.25 10.40 -16.42
N ALA A 26 7.08 10.17 -17.02
CA ALA A 26 6.37 8.90 -16.93
C ALA A 26 7.15 7.75 -17.58
N ASP A 27 7.72 7.97 -18.76
CA ASP A 27 8.56 7.00 -19.47
C ASP A 27 9.80 6.63 -18.64
N ARG A 28 10.48 7.63 -18.05
CA ARG A 28 11.60 7.37 -17.12
C ARG A 28 11.18 6.55 -15.90
N ALA A 29 10.01 6.81 -15.33
CA ALA A 29 9.50 6.04 -14.19
C ALA A 29 9.12 4.60 -14.59
N LEU A 30 8.58 4.40 -15.79
CA LEU A 30 8.29 3.09 -16.37
C LEU A 30 9.58 2.30 -16.64
N GLU A 31 10.58 2.93 -17.23
CA GLU A 31 11.86 2.29 -17.55
C GLU A 31 12.61 1.88 -16.27
N ALA A 32 12.57 2.70 -15.22
CA ALA A 32 13.16 2.37 -13.92
C ALA A 32 12.51 1.17 -13.22
N THR A 33 11.30 0.77 -13.62
CA THR A 33 10.56 -0.37 -13.06
C THR A 33 10.46 -1.55 -14.03
N TYR A 34 11.11 -1.46 -15.20
CA TYR A 34 11.09 -2.52 -16.20
C TYR A 34 12.04 -3.65 -15.80
N GLU A 35 11.50 -4.86 -15.66
CA GLU A 35 12.29 -6.08 -15.57
C GLU A 35 12.37 -6.74 -16.95
N GLU A 36 13.59 -7.16 -17.36
CA GLU A 36 13.76 -7.88 -18.61
C GLU A 36 12.94 -9.17 -18.65
N PRO A 37 12.35 -9.55 -19.81
CA PRO A 37 11.56 -10.76 -19.91
C PRO A 37 12.38 -12.01 -19.58
N MET A 38 11.88 -12.77 -18.61
CA MET A 38 12.48 -14.03 -18.16
C MET A 38 12.03 -15.22 -19.03
N SER A 39 12.93 -16.17 -19.27
CA SER A 39 12.53 -17.44 -19.90
C SER A 39 11.68 -18.29 -18.94
N LEU A 40 10.82 -19.17 -19.47
CA LEU A 40 10.01 -20.05 -18.60
C LEU A 40 10.87 -20.95 -17.69
N ALA A 41 12.00 -21.46 -18.21
CA ALA A 41 12.91 -22.31 -17.44
C ALA A 41 13.51 -21.53 -16.25
N GLU A 42 13.99 -20.31 -16.52
CA GLU A 42 14.54 -19.43 -15.50
C GLU A 42 13.48 -19.02 -14.46
N TYR A 43 12.23 -18.78 -14.89
CA TYR A 43 11.13 -18.51 -13.95
C TYR A 43 10.84 -19.71 -13.05
N VAL A 44 10.86 -20.94 -13.59
CA VAL A 44 10.64 -22.15 -12.79
C VAL A 44 11.77 -22.33 -11.78
N ASP A 45 13.02 -22.18 -12.19
CA ASP A 45 14.17 -22.27 -11.29
C ASP A 45 14.06 -21.22 -10.17
N ARG A 46 13.74 -19.97 -10.53
CA ARG A 46 13.55 -18.90 -9.56
C ARG A 46 12.37 -19.15 -8.62
N ALA A 47 11.29 -19.77 -9.11
CA ALA A 47 10.12 -20.11 -8.28
C ALA A 47 10.41 -21.25 -7.29
N LEU A 48 11.35 -22.15 -7.63
CA LEU A 48 11.82 -23.18 -6.72
C LEU A 48 12.75 -22.60 -5.63
N GLU A 49 13.58 -21.62 -5.99
CA GLU A 49 14.46 -20.90 -5.04
C GLU A 49 13.69 -19.93 -4.14
N ALA A 50 12.76 -19.18 -4.71
CA ALA A 50 11.97 -18.15 -4.05
C ALA A 50 10.47 -18.36 -4.35
N PRO A 51 9.77 -19.24 -3.61
CA PRO A 51 8.36 -19.58 -3.88
C PRO A 51 7.39 -18.39 -3.83
N ALA A 52 7.79 -17.27 -3.23
CA ALA A 52 7.00 -16.05 -3.17
C ALA A 52 6.69 -15.47 -4.56
N ILE A 53 7.57 -15.63 -5.56
CA ILE A 53 7.34 -15.09 -6.91
C ILE A 53 6.20 -15.79 -7.66
N ALA A 54 5.87 -17.01 -7.23
CA ALA A 54 4.76 -17.81 -7.76
C ALA A 54 3.53 -17.77 -6.85
N ALA A 55 3.57 -16.99 -5.76
CA ALA A 55 2.44 -16.83 -4.86
C ALA A 55 1.34 -16.00 -5.54
N HIS A 56 0.09 -16.42 -5.35
CA HIS A 56 -1.04 -15.58 -5.74
C HIS A 56 -1.18 -14.38 -4.78
N ALA A 57 -1.87 -13.33 -5.23
CA ALA A 57 -1.93 -12.04 -4.54
C ALA A 57 -2.28 -12.12 -3.05
N ALA A 58 -3.34 -12.84 -2.65
CA ALA A 58 -3.72 -12.95 -1.24
C ALA A 58 -2.64 -13.61 -0.37
N LYS A 59 -1.93 -14.63 -0.87
CA LYS A 59 -0.84 -15.28 -0.13
C LYS A 59 0.34 -14.33 0.02
N TYR A 60 0.69 -13.60 -1.04
CA TYR A 60 1.72 -12.58 -1.00
C TYR A 60 1.39 -11.49 0.03
N LEU A 61 0.16 -11.00 0.04
CA LEU A 61 -0.29 -9.97 0.97
C LEU A 61 -0.26 -10.43 2.43
N VAL A 62 -0.70 -11.66 2.71
CA VAL A 62 -0.58 -12.25 4.06
C VAL A 62 0.88 -12.33 4.48
N SER A 63 1.76 -12.85 3.63
CA SER A 63 3.19 -12.94 3.94
C SER A 63 3.82 -11.56 4.20
N ALA A 64 3.46 -10.55 3.41
CA ALA A 64 3.92 -9.18 3.64
C ALA A 64 3.46 -8.63 5.00
N ILE A 65 2.17 -8.77 5.32
CA ILE A 65 1.60 -8.28 6.59
C ILE A 65 2.23 -9.00 7.79
N GLU A 66 2.37 -10.32 7.71
CA GLU A 66 2.91 -11.13 8.81
C GLU A 66 4.41 -10.92 9.02
N SER A 67 5.16 -10.50 7.99
CA SER A 67 6.61 -10.27 8.09
C SER A 67 7.00 -9.22 9.15
N GLY A 68 6.13 -8.23 9.39
CA GLY A 68 6.34 -7.21 10.43
C GLY A 68 6.05 -7.70 11.86
N GLY A 69 5.46 -8.89 12.01
CA GLY A 69 4.99 -9.42 13.28
C GLY A 69 3.87 -8.59 13.91
N THR A 70 3.62 -8.83 15.21
CA THR A 70 2.57 -8.15 15.98
C THR A 70 3.13 -7.34 17.14
N ARG A 71 2.32 -6.42 17.65
CA ARG A 71 2.52 -5.73 18.93
C ARG A 71 1.20 -5.64 19.69
N THR A 72 1.27 -5.55 21.01
CA THR A 72 0.11 -5.32 21.84
C THR A 72 -0.31 -3.85 21.80
N VAL A 73 -1.62 -3.60 21.74
CA VAL A 73 -2.28 -2.31 21.87
C VAL A 73 -3.38 -2.38 22.92
N ILE A 74 -3.72 -1.24 23.53
CA ILE A 74 -4.92 -1.11 24.36
C ILE A 74 -5.92 -0.25 23.58
N GLU A 75 -7.03 -0.83 23.17
CA GLU A 75 -8.13 -0.15 22.48
C GLU A 75 -9.42 -0.44 23.24
N GLU A 76 -10.18 0.62 23.55
CA GLU A 76 -11.44 0.51 24.31
C GLU A 76 -11.30 -0.19 25.68
N GLY A 77 -10.10 -0.13 26.27
CA GLY A 77 -9.79 -0.75 27.56
C GLY A 77 -9.42 -2.24 27.47
N GLU A 78 -9.36 -2.79 26.27
CA GLU A 78 -9.00 -4.19 26.02
C GLU A 78 -7.62 -4.30 25.37
N GLU A 79 -6.82 -5.27 25.82
CA GLU A 79 -5.56 -5.63 25.17
C GLU A 79 -5.84 -6.40 23.88
N LYS A 80 -5.28 -5.92 22.76
CA LYS A 80 -5.42 -6.53 21.42
C LYS A 80 -4.04 -6.69 20.78
N GLU A 81 -3.86 -7.77 20.02
CA GLU A 81 -2.67 -7.96 19.20
C GLU A 81 -2.87 -7.31 17.84
N ARG A 82 -1.93 -6.47 17.41
CA ARG A 82 -2.00 -5.70 16.17
C ARG A 82 -0.82 -6.01 15.27
N TYR A 83 -1.07 -6.29 13.99
CA TYR A 83 0.02 -6.39 13.00
C TYR A 83 0.74 -5.06 12.84
N ARG A 84 2.06 -5.06 13.03
CA ARG A 84 2.90 -3.86 12.90
C ARG A 84 2.86 -3.27 11.51
N PHE A 85 2.56 -4.08 10.50
CA PHE A 85 2.36 -3.63 9.13
C PHE A 85 1.42 -2.42 9.03
N PHE A 86 0.32 -2.40 9.80
CA PHE A 86 -0.66 -1.31 9.80
C PHE A 86 -0.24 -0.07 10.59
N ASP A 87 0.95 -0.09 11.19
CA ASP A 87 1.59 1.08 11.80
C ASP A 87 2.56 1.77 10.85
N ASP A 88 2.68 1.26 9.62
CA ASP A 88 3.52 1.82 8.55
C ASP A 88 4.98 2.09 8.98
N PRO A 89 5.70 1.07 9.52
CA PRO A 89 6.99 1.26 10.18
C PRO A 89 8.12 1.69 9.25
N HIS A 90 7.96 1.51 7.94
CA HIS A 90 8.96 1.85 6.93
C HIS A 90 8.77 3.26 6.36
N ASN A 91 7.67 3.94 6.70
CA ASN A 91 7.39 5.31 6.28
C ASN A 91 7.09 6.20 7.52
N ASP A 92 7.76 5.94 8.65
CA ASP A 92 7.63 6.71 9.90
C ASP A 92 6.19 6.87 10.40
N GLY A 93 5.30 5.93 10.06
CA GLY A 93 3.89 5.99 10.43
C GLY A 93 3.05 6.96 9.62
N GLU A 94 3.53 7.48 8.48
CA GLU A 94 2.83 8.47 7.64
C GLU A 94 1.40 8.03 7.29
N HIS A 95 1.23 6.75 6.94
CA HIS A 95 -0.06 6.15 6.61
C HIS A 95 -0.53 5.13 7.65
N ALA A 96 -0.05 5.25 8.89
CA ALA A 96 -0.48 4.39 9.98
C ALA A 96 -2.00 4.47 10.19
N ILE A 97 -2.65 3.32 10.34
CA ILE A 97 -4.09 3.24 10.52
C ILE A 97 -4.41 3.31 12.01
N LEU A 98 -4.95 4.42 12.49
CA LEU A 98 -5.25 4.54 13.93
C LEU A 98 -6.47 3.68 14.32
N GLY A 99 -6.31 2.86 15.37
CA GLY A 99 -7.37 1.99 15.89
C GLY A 99 -7.76 0.84 14.94
N ASN A 100 -9.00 0.38 15.05
CA ASN A 100 -9.60 -0.65 14.21
C ASN A 100 -8.86 -1.99 14.23
N THR A 101 -8.15 -2.31 15.32
CA THR A 101 -7.29 -3.50 15.37
C THR A 101 -8.07 -4.79 15.10
N GLU A 102 -9.28 -4.93 15.64
CA GLU A 102 -10.13 -6.10 15.35
C GLU A 102 -10.52 -6.22 13.88
N LEU A 103 -10.94 -5.11 13.26
CA LEU A 103 -11.34 -5.11 11.85
C LEU A 103 -10.15 -5.44 10.94
N LEU A 104 -8.98 -4.88 11.24
CA LEU A 104 -7.75 -5.16 10.50
C LEU A 104 -7.30 -6.61 10.67
N ASN A 105 -7.42 -7.18 11.88
CA ASN A 105 -7.14 -8.58 12.12
C ASN A 105 -8.12 -9.50 11.38
N ALA A 106 -9.42 -9.19 11.42
CA ALA A 106 -10.44 -9.94 10.68
C ALA A 106 -10.17 -9.90 9.16
N PHE A 107 -9.74 -8.76 8.63
CA PHE A 107 -9.30 -8.64 7.25
C PHE A 107 -8.11 -9.56 6.93
N VAL A 108 -7.10 -9.65 7.80
CA VAL A 108 -5.99 -10.59 7.62
C VAL A 108 -6.47 -12.05 7.66
N ASP A 109 -7.43 -12.37 8.52
CA ASP A 109 -8.01 -13.72 8.58
C ASP A 109 -8.80 -14.06 7.31
N ASP A 110 -9.53 -13.12 6.72
CA ASP A 110 -10.17 -13.27 5.42
C ASP A 110 -9.14 -13.55 4.32
N LEU A 111 -8.02 -12.81 4.30
CA LEU A 111 -6.93 -13.06 3.35
C LEU A 111 -6.30 -14.45 3.53
N ARG A 112 -6.11 -14.91 4.76
CA ARG A 112 -5.63 -16.28 5.05
C ARG A 112 -6.60 -17.34 4.54
N SER A 113 -7.91 -17.11 4.69
CA SER A 113 -8.96 -18.00 4.19
C SER A 113 -8.91 -18.13 2.66
N ILE A 114 -8.77 -16.99 1.96
CA ILE A 114 -8.57 -16.95 0.51
C ILE A 114 -7.26 -17.65 0.13
N ALA A 115 -6.17 -17.40 0.85
CA ALA A 115 -4.86 -18.01 0.59
C ALA A 115 -4.82 -19.52 0.80
N ALA A 116 -5.59 -20.03 1.75
CA ALA A 116 -5.76 -21.46 1.97
C ALA A 116 -6.70 -22.12 0.95
N ARG A 117 -7.33 -21.34 0.05
CA ARG A 117 -8.43 -21.80 -0.83
C ARG A 117 -9.57 -22.45 -0.06
N ARG A 118 -9.82 -22.00 1.18
CA ARG A 118 -10.86 -22.53 2.07
C ARG A 118 -12.00 -21.52 2.16
N GLY A 119 -12.74 -21.32 1.08
CA GLY A 119 -13.83 -20.34 1.07
C GLY A 119 -14.22 -19.92 -0.33
N LYS A 120 -14.92 -18.79 -0.43
CA LYS A 120 -15.26 -18.20 -1.72
C LYS A 120 -14.00 -17.70 -2.41
N GLU A 121 -13.87 -17.95 -3.71
CA GLU A 121 -12.79 -17.42 -4.57
C GLU A 121 -13.00 -15.93 -4.88
N GLU A 122 -13.38 -15.13 -3.88
CA GLU A 122 -13.63 -13.70 -4.08
C GLU A 122 -12.32 -13.01 -4.44
N LYS A 123 -12.31 -12.33 -5.59
CA LYS A 123 -11.16 -11.57 -6.08
C LYS A 123 -11.23 -10.09 -5.70
N ILE A 124 -12.35 -9.66 -5.11
CA ILE A 124 -12.63 -8.26 -4.78
C ILE A 124 -12.99 -8.17 -3.30
N ILE A 125 -12.27 -7.32 -2.57
CA ILE A 125 -12.55 -7.00 -1.17
C ILE A 125 -13.16 -5.61 -1.12
N TRP A 126 -14.32 -5.50 -0.47
CA TRP A 126 -15.06 -4.24 -0.35
C TRP A 126 -14.93 -3.66 1.06
N PHE A 127 -14.27 -2.52 1.19
CA PHE A 127 -14.17 -1.78 2.45
C PHE A 127 -15.29 -0.75 2.57
N ALA A 128 -16.33 -1.07 3.32
CA ALA A 128 -17.40 -0.14 3.68
C ALA A 128 -17.15 0.48 5.07
N GLY A 129 -17.39 1.78 5.22
CA GLY A 129 -17.41 2.44 6.52
C GLY A 129 -17.74 3.93 6.42
N PRO A 130 -18.05 4.61 7.54
CA PRO A 130 -18.27 6.06 7.61
C PRO A 130 -17.13 6.89 7.01
N THR A 131 -17.36 8.17 6.67
CA THR A 131 -16.25 9.06 6.30
C THR A 131 -15.23 9.18 7.44
N ALA A 132 -13.96 9.44 7.09
CA ALA A 132 -12.84 9.57 8.04
C ALA A 132 -12.42 8.30 8.83
N THR A 133 -12.82 7.10 8.41
CA THR A 133 -12.39 5.83 9.05
C THR A 133 -11.08 5.25 8.49
N GLY A 134 -10.18 6.08 7.94
CA GLY A 134 -8.87 5.61 7.48
C GLY A 134 -8.83 4.75 6.22
N LYS A 135 -9.90 4.67 5.41
CA LYS A 135 -9.92 3.85 4.17
C LYS A 135 -8.84 4.23 3.15
N SER A 136 -8.62 5.53 2.96
CA SER A 136 -7.56 6.02 2.07
C SER A 136 -6.17 5.71 2.62
N GLU A 137 -6.01 5.78 3.96
CA GLU A 137 -4.76 5.40 4.62
C GLU A 137 -4.49 3.91 4.52
N LEU A 138 -5.52 3.06 4.69
CA LEU A 138 -5.40 1.61 4.45
C LEU A 138 -4.87 1.30 3.05
N LYS A 139 -5.40 1.98 2.01
CA LYS A 139 -4.87 1.81 0.65
C LYS A 139 -3.38 2.18 0.57
N ARG A 140 -2.99 3.35 1.12
CA ARG A 140 -1.59 3.84 1.05
C ARG A 140 -0.64 2.93 1.83
N CYS A 141 -1.01 2.57 3.05
CA CYS A 141 -0.30 1.63 3.90
C CYS A 141 -0.09 0.28 3.21
N LEU A 142 -1.13 -0.29 2.57
CA LEU A 142 -1.01 -1.54 1.81
C LEU A 142 -0.03 -1.41 0.63
N ILE A 143 -0.15 -0.35 -0.17
CA ILE A 143 0.72 -0.15 -1.34
C ILE A 143 2.18 0.04 -0.90
N ASN A 144 2.43 0.89 0.09
CA ASN A 144 3.78 1.19 0.54
C ASN A 144 4.40 -0.01 1.27
N GLY A 145 3.65 -0.68 2.13
CA GLY A 145 4.11 -1.89 2.81
C GLY A 145 4.41 -3.05 1.85
N LEU A 146 3.65 -3.19 0.75
CA LEU A 146 3.96 -4.16 -0.30
C LEU A 146 5.22 -3.81 -1.08
N ARG A 147 5.46 -2.51 -1.36
CA ARG A 147 6.68 -2.05 -2.03
C ARG A 147 7.92 -2.35 -1.21
N GLU A 148 7.87 -2.14 0.09
CA GLU A 148 8.99 -2.42 0.98
C GLU A 148 9.27 -3.92 1.18
N TYR A 149 8.22 -4.74 1.15
CA TYR A 149 8.36 -6.19 1.26
C TYR A 149 9.00 -6.84 0.01
N SER A 150 8.97 -6.15 -1.14
CA SER A 150 9.41 -6.65 -2.45
C SER A 150 10.83 -6.19 -2.78
#